data_AF-K3YIZ7-F1
#
_entry.id   AF-K3YIZ7-F1
#
_cell.length_a   1.000
_cell.length_b   1.000
_cell.length_c   1.000
_cell.angle_alpha   90.00
_cell.angle_beta   90.00
_cell.angle_gamma   90.00
#
_symmetry.space_group_name_H-M   'P 1'
#
loop_
_entity.id
_entity.type
_entity.pdbx_description
1 polymer ?
#
loop_
_entity_poly.entity_id
_entity_poly.type
_entity_poly.pdbx_seq_one_letter_code
_entity_poly.pdbx_strand_id
1 'polypeptide(L)'
;MSLYDGELTGVYPEENEDHHAVQMAESDYEDDDSDQPTCKETEDTTAMDVKKGKDIQGISWETMNTTRDRHRQARLQQYANFENIPNSGRTAEKDCTPAKKGQLYYEFQHNTRSVKSTILHFQLRNLVWATTRHDVYLMSYYSVLHWSALTREKQEIIDLQGHVAPCEKHHGNFSEGFSRTQVSALAVKNNLLVTGGFHGEIICKFLDRQGISYCCKSTHDDNGITNSLEIYEKPSGSLHFLASNNDCGVRDFDMEKFQICNNFRFAWPVNVKSSASSLIVYF
;
A
#
# COMPACT_ATOMS: atom_id res chain seq x y z
N MET A 1 39.19 27.91 -37.78
CA MET A 1 39.31 29.06 -36.85
C MET A 1 37.89 29.45 -36.46
N SER A 2 37.57 29.29 -35.17
CA SER A 2 36.41 29.79 -34.41
C SER A 2 34.99 29.53 -34.95
N LEU A 3 34.24 28.64 -34.28
CA LEU A 3 32.81 28.83 -34.02
C LEU A 3 32.47 28.21 -32.65
N TYR A 4 32.14 29.09 -31.70
CA TYR A 4 31.26 28.97 -30.53
C TYR A 4 30.70 27.58 -30.15
N ASP A 5 31.17 27.07 -29.00
CA ASP A 5 30.38 26.21 -28.10
C ASP A 5 30.04 27.01 -26.85
N GLY A 6 28.75 27.18 -26.58
CA GLY A 6 28.24 27.84 -25.38
C GLY A 6 28.13 26.82 -24.24
N GLU A 7 28.99 26.95 -23.25
CA GLU A 7 28.86 26.30 -21.94
C GLU A 7 27.59 26.79 -21.23
N LEU A 8 26.62 25.90 -21.04
CA LEU A 8 25.50 26.09 -20.11
C LEU A 8 25.94 25.61 -18.72
N THR A 9 26.71 26.45 -18.02
CA THR A 9 26.93 26.31 -16.58
C THR A 9 25.67 26.76 -15.85
N GLY A 10 24.80 25.81 -15.52
CA GLY A 10 23.70 26.01 -14.58
C GLY A 10 24.25 26.12 -13.17
N VAL A 11 24.24 27.34 -12.63
CA VAL A 11 24.58 27.66 -11.24
C VAL A 11 23.53 27.01 -10.33
N TYR A 12 23.94 26.00 -9.57
CA TYR A 12 23.19 25.53 -8.41
C TYR A 12 23.31 26.58 -7.30
N PRO A 13 22.22 27.05 -6.68
CA PRO A 13 22.32 27.70 -5.38
C PRO A 13 22.62 26.60 -4.34
N GLU A 14 23.78 26.67 -3.71
CA GLU A 14 24.00 26.08 -2.39
C GLU A 14 23.14 26.81 -1.34
N GLU A 15 22.92 26.13 -0.20
CA GLU A 15 22.26 26.57 1.04
C GLU A 15 20.75 26.28 1.15
N ASN A 16 20.37 25.12 1.68
CA ASN A 16 20.28 24.88 3.14
C ASN A 16 19.71 23.47 3.41
N GLU A 17 20.53 22.65 4.08
CA GLU A 17 20.08 21.44 4.78
C GLU A 17 19.22 21.85 5.98
N ASP A 18 17.92 22.04 5.76
CA ASP A 18 16.97 22.24 6.86
C ASP A 18 15.90 21.15 6.80
N HIS A 19 16.11 20.12 7.63
CA HIS A 19 15.18 19.52 8.61
C HIS A 19 13.64 19.46 8.36
N HIS A 20 13.12 19.71 7.16
CA HIS A 20 11.69 19.86 6.88
C HIS A 20 11.00 18.61 6.34
N ALA A 21 11.74 17.59 5.90
CA ALA A 21 11.15 16.36 5.39
C ALA A 21 10.52 15.49 6.50
N VAL A 22 11.00 15.61 7.74
CA VAL A 22 10.51 14.80 8.87
C VAL A 22 9.26 15.40 9.52
N GLN A 23 9.01 16.72 9.36
CA GLN A 23 7.88 17.40 10.01
C GLN A 23 6.56 17.35 9.24
N MET A 24 6.56 17.07 7.93
CA MET A 24 5.30 16.96 7.18
C MET A 24 4.56 15.64 7.42
N ALA A 25 5.19 14.69 8.12
CA ALA A 25 4.53 13.46 8.50
C ALA A 25 3.52 13.64 9.64
N GLU A 26 3.55 14.74 10.41
CA GLU A 26 2.75 14.87 11.64
C GLU A 26 1.48 15.74 11.53
N SER A 27 1.29 16.53 10.46
CA SER A 27 0.24 17.57 10.45
C SER A 27 -1.09 17.21 9.79
N ASP A 28 -1.18 16.07 9.10
CA ASP A 28 -2.43 15.64 8.42
C ASP A 28 -3.05 14.39 9.08
N TYR A 29 -2.59 14.02 10.28
CA TYR A 29 -3.31 13.12 11.15
C TYR A 29 -4.53 13.85 11.73
N GLU A 30 -5.64 13.85 11.01
CA GLU A 30 -6.92 13.81 11.70
C GLU A 30 -6.97 12.48 12.44
N ASP A 31 -6.62 12.58 13.71
CA ASP A 31 -6.88 11.61 14.74
C ASP A 31 -8.37 11.23 14.71
N ASP A 32 -8.71 10.16 14.01
CA ASP A 32 -10.00 9.47 14.15
C ASP A 32 -9.95 8.50 15.35
N ASP A 33 -9.02 8.67 16.31
CA ASP A 33 -9.14 8.09 17.67
C ASP A 33 -10.13 8.92 18.51
N SER A 34 -11.32 9.16 17.96
CA SER A 34 -12.49 9.18 18.84
C SER A 34 -12.81 7.73 19.18
N ASP A 35 -12.11 7.20 20.19
CA ASP A 35 -12.56 6.08 21.02
C ASP A 35 -13.87 6.48 21.71
N GLN A 36 -14.94 6.62 20.93
CA GLN A 36 -16.30 6.56 21.42
C GLN A 36 -16.71 5.09 21.45
N PRO A 37 -17.08 4.53 22.62
CA PRO A 37 -17.70 3.22 22.68
C PRO A 37 -19.15 3.31 22.21
N THR A 38 -19.39 3.67 20.96
CA THR A 38 -20.70 3.70 20.29
C THR A 38 -20.46 3.72 18.79
N CYS A 39 -20.87 2.73 18.00
CA CYS A 39 -22.26 2.48 17.69
C CYS A 39 -22.41 1.04 17.17
N LYS A 40 -23.59 0.45 17.39
CA LYS A 40 -24.11 -0.81 16.80
C LYS A 40 -23.35 -1.25 15.56
N GLU A 41 -22.98 -2.54 15.50
CA GLU A 41 -22.60 -3.27 14.29
C GLU A 41 -23.02 -2.50 13.05
N THR A 42 -22.07 -1.86 12.37
CA THR A 42 -22.40 -1.06 11.20
C THR A 42 -22.87 -2.05 10.14
N GLU A 43 -24.18 -2.19 10.02
CA GLU A 43 -24.80 -3.24 9.22
C GLU A 43 -24.18 -3.22 7.82
N ASP A 44 -23.66 -4.39 7.44
CA ASP A 44 -23.21 -4.67 6.09
C ASP A 44 -24.24 -4.14 5.08
N THR A 45 -23.77 -3.68 3.94
CA THR A 45 -24.64 -3.11 2.92
C THR A 45 -24.87 -4.17 1.86
N THR A 46 -26.13 -4.54 1.61
CA THR A 46 -26.49 -5.45 0.52
C THR A 46 -26.82 -4.68 -0.75
N ALA A 47 -26.81 -5.37 -1.89
CA ALA A 47 -27.28 -4.81 -3.15
C ALA A 47 -28.72 -4.28 -3.07
N MET A 48 -29.57 -4.92 -2.26
CA MET A 48 -30.96 -4.53 -2.09
C MET A 48 -31.11 -3.25 -1.26
N ASP A 49 -30.24 -3.03 -0.27
CA ASP A 49 -30.26 -1.80 0.52
C ASP A 49 -29.86 -0.60 -0.32
N VAL A 50 -28.86 -0.75 -1.21
CA VAL A 50 -28.49 0.29 -2.17
C VAL A 50 -29.65 0.60 -3.12
N LYS A 51 -30.36 -0.42 -3.60
CA LYS A 51 -31.57 -0.22 -4.42
C LYS A 51 -32.68 0.52 -3.67
N LYS A 52 -32.73 0.42 -2.34
CA LYS A 52 -33.66 1.15 -1.47
C LYS A 52 -33.17 2.56 -1.10
N GLY A 53 -31.98 2.96 -1.55
CA GLY A 53 -31.42 4.30 -1.32
C GLY A 53 -30.36 4.39 -0.22
N LYS A 54 -29.94 3.28 0.40
CA LYS A 54 -28.77 3.27 1.31
C LYS A 54 -27.50 3.59 0.51
N ASP A 55 -26.61 4.39 1.07
CA ASP A 55 -25.33 4.69 0.43
C ASP A 55 -24.49 3.40 0.27
N ILE A 56 -23.85 3.20 -0.89
CA ILE A 56 -23.07 2.00 -1.20
C ILE A 56 -21.85 1.81 -0.29
N GLN A 57 -21.27 2.90 0.19
CA GLN A 57 -20.19 2.88 1.17
C GLN A 57 -20.74 2.83 2.59
N GLY A 58 -22.07 2.87 2.76
CA GLY A 58 -22.82 2.87 4.00
C GLY A 58 -22.72 4.17 4.81
N ILE A 59 -22.36 5.28 4.16
CA ILE A 59 -22.27 6.59 4.82
C ILE A 59 -23.69 7.06 5.17
N SER A 60 -23.92 7.34 6.45
CA SER A 60 -25.19 7.89 6.95
C SER A 60 -25.27 9.39 6.68
N TRP A 61 -25.54 9.76 5.43
CA TRP A 61 -25.68 11.16 5.03
C TRP A 61 -26.81 11.89 5.78
N GLU A 62 -27.83 11.17 6.24
CA GLU A 62 -28.95 11.68 7.02
C GLU A 62 -28.56 12.19 8.42
N THR A 63 -27.44 11.72 8.98
CA THR A 63 -26.93 12.19 10.28
C THR A 63 -25.91 13.33 10.13
N MET A 64 -25.55 13.69 8.89
CA MET A 64 -24.53 14.69 8.61
C MET A 64 -25.15 16.05 8.27
N ASN A 65 -24.41 17.13 8.53
CA ASN A 65 -24.81 18.50 8.17
C ASN A 65 -24.65 18.82 6.66
N THR A 66 -24.42 17.80 5.83
CA THR A 66 -24.22 17.94 4.37
C THR A 66 -24.86 16.77 3.64
N THR A 67 -25.14 16.97 2.36
CA THR A 67 -25.59 15.89 1.48
C THR A 67 -24.42 15.33 0.69
N ARG A 68 -24.55 14.10 0.20
CA ARG A 68 -23.57 13.46 -0.69
C ARG A 68 -23.16 14.35 -1.86
N ASP A 69 -24.12 14.99 -2.51
CA ASP A 69 -23.87 15.83 -3.68
C ASP A 69 -23.13 17.12 -3.31
N ARG A 70 -23.51 17.77 -2.20
CA ARG A 70 -22.81 18.96 -1.69
C ARG A 70 -21.38 18.63 -1.29
N HIS A 71 -21.16 17.53 -0.57
CA HIS A 71 -19.83 17.07 -0.21
C HIS A 71 -18.97 16.78 -1.44
N ARG A 72 -19.53 16.10 -2.46
CA ARG A 72 -18.81 15.84 -3.71
C ARG A 72 -18.43 17.12 -4.43
N GLN A 73 -19.33 18.10 -4.51
CA GLN A 73 -19.06 19.38 -5.16
C GLN A 73 -17.97 20.16 -4.43
N ALA A 74 -18.03 20.23 -3.10
CA ALA A 74 -17.00 20.88 -2.29
C ALA A 74 -15.63 20.22 -2.51
N ARG A 75 -15.56 18.88 -2.48
CA ARG A 75 -14.33 18.14 -2.75
C ARG A 75 -13.77 18.46 -4.14
N LEU A 76 -14.60 18.51 -5.18
CA LEU A 76 -14.13 18.85 -6.54
C LEU A 76 -13.57 20.28 -6.66
N GLN A 77 -14.00 21.20 -5.79
CA GLN A 77 -13.53 22.59 -5.79
C GLN A 77 -12.28 22.78 -4.94
N GLN A 78 -12.17 22.06 -3.83
CA GLN A 78 -11.15 22.32 -2.79
C GLN A 78 -10.00 21.31 -2.82
N TYR A 79 -10.22 20.09 -3.33
CA TYR A 79 -9.20 19.05 -3.28
C TYR A 79 -8.12 19.29 -4.34
N ALA A 80 -6.88 19.45 -3.87
CA ALA A 80 -5.68 19.44 -4.70
C ALA A 80 -4.97 18.09 -4.56
N ASN A 81 -4.64 17.46 -5.68
CA ASN A 81 -3.80 16.26 -5.64
C ASN A 81 -2.38 16.64 -5.24
N PHE A 82 -1.74 15.80 -4.43
CA PHE A 82 -0.30 15.81 -4.31
C PHE A 82 0.30 15.27 -5.62
N GLU A 83 1.22 16.01 -6.22
CA GLU A 83 1.86 15.67 -7.50
C GLU A 83 3.37 15.89 -7.40
N ASN A 84 4.17 14.85 -7.65
CA ASN A 84 5.64 14.99 -7.79
C ASN A 84 6.00 15.78 -9.06
N ILE A 85 5.24 15.53 -10.13
CA ILE A 85 5.38 16.20 -11.42
C ILE A 85 4.20 17.17 -11.57
N PRO A 86 4.44 18.49 -11.64
CA PRO A 86 3.38 19.47 -11.74
C PRO A 86 2.43 19.22 -12.92
N ASN A 87 1.13 19.25 -12.67
CA ASN A 87 0.05 19.00 -13.63
C ASN A 87 0.03 17.59 -14.23
N SER A 88 0.67 16.61 -13.59
CA SER A 88 0.69 15.22 -14.07
C SER A 88 -0.70 14.61 -14.17
N GLY A 89 -1.58 14.86 -13.20
CA GLY A 89 -2.96 14.36 -13.23
C GLY A 89 -3.76 14.93 -14.41
N ARG A 90 -3.67 16.25 -14.65
CA ARG A 90 -4.33 16.92 -15.78
C ARG A 90 -3.78 16.49 -17.13
N THR A 91 -2.49 16.14 -17.18
CA THR A 91 -1.86 15.66 -18.40
C THR A 91 -2.33 14.24 -18.72
N ALA A 92 -2.29 13.34 -17.73
CA ALA A 92 -2.77 11.97 -17.87
C ALA A 92 -4.27 11.88 -18.19
N GLU A 93 -5.08 12.82 -17.70
CA GLU A 93 -6.51 12.88 -18.01
C GLU A 93 -6.78 13.04 -19.52
N LYS A 94 -5.91 13.75 -20.26
CA LYS A 94 -6.06 13.95 -21.70
C LYS A 94 -5.92 12.66 -22.50
N ASP A 95 -5.13 11.72 -22.00
CA ASP A 95 -4.86 10.43 -22.62
C ASP A 95 -5.79 9.32 -22.09
N CYS A 96 -6.54 9.59 -21.01
CA CYS A 96 -7.49 8.65 -20.43
C CYS A 96 -8.72 8.46 -21.32
N THR A 97 -9.09 7.21 -21.60
CA THR A 97 -10.37 6.92 -22.25
C THR A 97 -11.53 7.20 -21.28
N PRO A 98 -12.52 8.05 -21.65
CA PRO A 98 -13.66 8.32 -20.79
C PRO A 98 -14.44 7.05 -20.43
N ALA A 99 -14.68 6.83 -19.15
CA ALA A 99 -15.48 5.69 -18.70
C ALA A 99 -16.95 5.86 -19.09
N LYS A 100 -17.54 4.81 -19.68
CA LYS A 100 -18.99 4.77 -19.93
C LYS A 100 -19.74 4.64 -18.60
N LYS A 101 -20.79 5.43 -18.40
CA LYS A 101 -21.68 5.29 -17.24
C LYS A 101 -22.58 4.06 -17.39
N GLY A 102 -23.14 3.58 -16.28
CA GLY A 102 -24.09 2.46 -16.27
C GLY A 102 -23.47 1.08 -16.47
N GLN A 103 -22.16 0.95 -16.23
CA GLN A 103 -21.46 -0.33 -16.27
C GLN A 103 -21.64 -1.10 -14.96
N LEU A 104 -21.44 -2.41 -15.00
CA LEU A 104 -21.65 -3.32 -13.88
C LEU A 104 -20.47 -3.35 -12.88
N TYR A 105 -19.45 -2.49 -13.06
CA TYR A 105 -18.23 -2.50 -12.23
C TYR A 105 -18.47 -2.28 -10.72
N TYR A 106 -19.56 -1.59 -10.38
CA TYR A 106 -19.96 -1.34 -9.00
C TYR A 106 -21.18 -2.17 -8.59
N GLU A 107 -21.54 -3.21 -9.36
CA GLU A 107 -22.48 -4.22 -8.89
C GLU A 107 -21.76 -5.18 -7.95
N PHE A 108 -22.36 -5.40 -6.80
CA PHE A 108 -21.82 -6.25 -5.76
C PHE A 108 -22.98 -7.00 -5.10
N GLN A 109 -22.70 -8.19 -4.56
CA GLN A 109 -23.69 -8.94 -3.81
C GLN A 109 -23.77 -8.44 -2.36
N HIS A 110 -22.61 -8.16 -1.78
CA HIS A 110 -22.44 -7.86 -0.35
C HIS A 110 -21.22 -6.96 -0.13
N ASN A 111 -21.37 -5.90 0.66
CA ASN A 111 -20.28 -5.03 1.11
C ASN A 111 -20.16 -5.17 2.63
N THR A 112 -19.08 -5.80 3.09
CA THR A 112 -18.86 -6.03 4.52
C THR A 112 -18.12 -4.87 5.17
N ARG A 113 -18.50 -4.57 6.41
CA ARG A 113 -17.85 -3.59 7.29
C ARG A 113 -17.11 -4.23 8.46
N SER A 114 -17.19 -5.55 8.56
CA SER A 114 -16.52 -6.35 9.61
C SER A 114 -14.98 -6.37 9.52
N VAL A 115 -14.45 -5.98 8.34
CA VAL A 115 -13.02 -5.89 8.04
C VAL A 115 -12.74 -4.57 7.33
N LYS A 116 -11.82 -3.77 7.88
CA LYS A 116 -11.39 -2.47 7.34
C LYS A 116 -9.87 -2.47 7.31
N SER A 117 -9.30 -2.05 6.19
CA SER A 117 -7.84 -1.88 6.13
C SER A 117 -7.43 -0.57 6.80
N THR A 118 -6.40 -0.62 7.64
CA THR A 118 -5.78 0.57 8.23
C THR A 118 -4.69 1.05 7.30
N ILE A 119 -4.79 2.32 6.89
CA ILE A 119 -3.87 2.94 5.95
C ILE A 119 -3.22 4.13 6.67
N LEU A 120 -1.92 4.03 6.95
CA LEU A 120 -1.19 5.05 7.70
C LEU A 120 -0.50 6.08 6.79
N HIS A 121 -0.08 5.68 5.59
CA HIS A 121 0.60 6.59 4.67
C HIS A 121 -0.39 7.24 3.71
N PHE A 122 -0.24 8.53 3.41
CA PHE A 122 -1.17 9.26 2.55
C PHE A 122 -1.13 8.83 1.07
N GLN A 123 -0.04 8.22 0.59
CA GLN A 123 0.09 7.74 -0.81
C GLN A 123 0.00 6.21 -0.98
N LEU A 124 0.45 5.44 0.01
CA LEU A 124 0.65 4.00 -0.16
C LEU A 124 -0.65 3.27 0.16
N ARG A 125 -1.12 2.44 -0.78
CA ARG A 125 -2.46 1.81 -0.74
C ARG A 125 -2.44 0.31 -1.01
N ASN A 126 -1.26 -0.28 -1.16
CA ASN A 126 -1.11 -1.70 -1.46
C ASN A 126 -1.21 -2.54 -0.17
N LEU A 127 -2.36 -2.50 0.49
CA LEU A 127 -2.60 -3.12 1.81
C LEU A 127 -3.79 -4.09 1.81
N VAL A 128 -4.33 -4.40 0.63
CA VAL A 128 -5.42 -5.35 0.42
C VAL A 128 -5.10 -6.19 -0.82
N TRP A 129 -5.14 -7.52 -0.69
CA TRP A 129 -4.80 -8.48 -1.73
C TRP A 129 -5.83 -9.60 -1.80
N ALA A 130 -6.50 -9.74 -2.94
CA ALA A 130 -7.34 -10.89 -3.22
C ALA A 130 -6.52 -11.98 -3.92
N THR A 131 -6.42 -13.16 -3.31
CA THR A 131 -5.68 -14.30 -3.89
C THR A 131 -6.60 -15.24 -4.67
N THR A 132 -7.89 -15.26 -4.31
CA THR A 132 -8.95 -15.97 -5.02
C THR A 132 -10.20 -15.08 -5.08
N ARG A 133 -11.31 -15.62 -5.60
CA ARG A 133 -12.62 -14.93 -5.55
C ARG A 133 -13.20 -14.81 -4.13
N HIS A 134 -12.65 -15.58 -3.18
CA HIS A 134 -13.19 -15.70 -1.84
C HIS A 134 -12.19 -15.29 -0.76
N ASP A 135 -10.90 -15.23 -1.08
CA ASP A 135 -9.84 -15.02 -0.09
C ASP A 135 -9.20 -13.65 -0.27
N VAL A 136 -9.36 -12.80 0.75
CA VAL A 136 -8.80 -11.46 0.81
C VAL A 136 -7.87 -11.36 2.01
N TYR A 137 -6.66 -10.88 1.78
CA TYR A 137 -5.69 -10.54 2.82
C TYR A 137 -5.61 -9.03 2.95
N LEU A 138 -5.57 -8.51 4.17
CA LEU A 138 -5.51 -7.08 4.39
C LEU A 138 -4.77 -6.72 5.67
N MET A 139 -4.18 -5.53 5.68
CA MET A 139 -3.60 -4.94 6.87
C MET A 139 -4.68 -4.20 7.67
N SER A 140 -4.88 -4.56 8.94
CA SER A 140 -5.80 -3.90 9.88
C SER A 140 -5.07 -3.64 11.19
N TYR A 141 -4.85 -2.37 11.53
CA TYR A 141 -4.01 -1.89 12.64
C TYR A 141 -2.62 -2.51 12.62
N TYR A 142 -2.32 -3.44 13.52
CA TYR A 142 -1.07 -4.20 13.59
C TYR A 142 -1.28 -5.68 13.26
N SER A 143 -2.37 -6.04 12.59
CA SER A 143 -2.66 -7.42 12.22
C SER A 143 -2.78 -7.57 10.71
N VAL A 144 -2.09 -8.57 10.17
CA VAL A 144 -2.37 -9.07 8.82
C VAL A 144 -3.51 -10.08 8.95
N LEU A 145 -4.66 -9.75 8.36
CA LEU A 145 -5.86 -10.57 8.41
C LEU A 145 -6.07 -11.30 7.09
N HIS A 146 -6.60 -12.51 7.15
CA HIS A 146 -7.31 -13.17 6.07
C HIS A 146 -8.82 -13.06 6.33
N TRP A 147 -9.58 -12.73 5.30
CA TRP A 147 -11.03 -12.71 5.32
C TRP A 147 -11.57 -13.59 4.20
N SER A 148 -12.48 -14.49 4.55
CA SER A 148 -13.17 -15.34 3.58
C SER A 148 -14.55 -14.78 3.27
N ALA A 149 -14.79 -14.41 2.01
CA ALA A 149 -16.12 -14.03 1.54
C ALA A 149 -17.14 -15.18 1.58
N LEU A 150 -16.65 -16.43 1.63
CA LEU A 150 -17.49 -17.63 1.66
C LEU A 150 -18.01 -17.91 3.07
N THR A 151 -17.11 -17.99 4.06
CA THR A 151 -17.49 -18.26 5.46
C THR A 151 -17.89 -16.99 6.21
N ARG A 152 -17.49 -15.81 5.70
CA ARG A 152 -17.62 -14.49 6.35
C ARG A 152 -16.85 -14.38 7.66
N GLU A 153 -15.82 -15.19 7.80
CA GLU A 153 -14.94 -15.19 8.97
C GLU A 153 -13.63 -14.49 8.64
N LYS A 154 -13.02 -13.92 9.68
CA LYS A 154 -11.66 -13.36 9.62
C LYS A 154 -10.73 -14.18 10.50
N GLN A 155 -9.52 -14.37 10.03
CA GLN A 155 -8.45 -15.04 10.75
C GLN A 155 -7.22 -14.12 10.78
N GLU A 156 -6.59 -14.01 11.93
CA GLU A 156 -5.29 -13.33 12.04
C GLU A 156 -4.17 -14.25 11.52
N ILE A 157 -3.37 -13.73 10.59
CA ILE A 157 -2.27 -14.43 9.94
C ILE A 157 -0.93 -14.05 10.56
N ILE A 158 -0.76 -12.76 10.90
CA ILE A 158 0.41 -12.23 11.60
C ILE A 158 -0.05 -11.14 12.57
N ASP A 159 0.30 -11.29 13.85
CA ASP A 159 0.26 -10.20 14.84
C ASP A 159 1.60 -9.44 14.79
N LEU A 160 1.58 -8.23 14.25
CA LEU A 160 2.71 -7.31 14.15
C LEU A 160 2.76 -6.32 15.33
N GLN A 161 1.79 -6.38 16.26
CA GLN A 161 1.82 -5.58 17.49
C GLN A 161 2.81 -6.20 18.46
N GLY A 162 2.76 -7.54 18.55
CA GLY A 162 3.72 -8.37 19.26
C GLY A 162 5.10 -8.41 18.60
N HIS A 163 5.93 -9.31 19.12
CA HIS A 163 7.26 -9.58 18.61
C HIS A 163 7.20 -10.64 17.50
N VAL A 164 7.78 -10.33 16.35
CA VAL A 164 7.78 -11.12 15.13
C VAL A 164 9.21 -11.46 14.75
N ALA A 165 9.58 -12.73 14.88
CA ALA A 165 10.91 -13.24 14.55
C ALA A 165 10.82 -14.48 13.66
N PRO A 166 11.83 -14.75 12.81
CA PRO A 166 11.82 -15.88 11.91
C PRO A 166 11.97 -17.19 12.69
N CYS A 167 11.17 -18.19 12.35
CA CYS A 167 11.22 -19.52 12.99
C CYS A 167 12.30 -20.42 12.36
N GLU A 168 12.73 -20.10 11.14
CA GLU A 168 13.80 -20.78 10.42
C GLU A 168 15.06 -19.91 10.44
N LYS A 169 16.25 -20.52 10.34
CA LYS A 169 17.53 -19.80 10.24
C LYS A 169 18.02 -19.81 8.79
N HIS A 170 17.93 -18.66 8.15
CA HIS A 170 18.44 -18.41 6.82
C HIS A 170 19.52 -17.33 6.83
N HIS A 171 20.41 -17.34 5.85
CA HIS A 171 21.38 -16.26 5.69
C HIS A 171 20.64 -14.95 5.41
N GLY A 172 21.03 -13.86 6.08
CA GLY A 172 20.35 -12.56 5.96
C GLY A 172 19.06 -12.42 6.78
N ASN A 173 18.68 -13.44 7.55
CA ASN A 173 17.62 -13.26 8.56
C ASN A 173 18.04 -12.24 9.62
N PHE A 174 17.13 -11.31 9.90
CA PHE A 174 17.20 -10.49 11.10
C PHE A 174 16.66 -11.32 12.28
N SER A 175 17.55 -11.98 13.01
CA SER A 175 17.20 -13.01 14.00
C SER A 175 16.52 -12.42 15.23
N GLU A 176 16.83 -11.17 15.56
CA GLU A 176 16.19 -10.39 16.61
C GLU A 176 14.71 -10.13 16.31
N GLY A 177 14.28 -10.17 15.04
CA GLY A 177 12.91 -9.89 14.65
C GLY A 177 12.53 -8.41 14.80
N PHE A 178 11.24 -8.13 14.68
CA PHE A 178 10.65 -6.80 14.75
C PHE A 178 9.49 -6.76 15.74
N SER A 179 9.13 -5.57 16.21
CA SER A 179 7.96 -5.36 17.06
C SER A 179 7.25 -4.09 16.61
N ARG A 180 5.91 -4.08 16.66
CA ARG A 180 5.10 -2.90 16.29
C ARG A 180 5.45 -2.35 14.91
N THR A 181 5.61 -3.25 13.94
CA THR A 181 5.96 -2.86 12.57
C THR A 181 4.78 -2.12 11.93
N GLN A 182 4.99 -0.86 11.57
CA GLN A 182 4.05 -0.09 10.77
C GLN A 182 4.19 -0.50 9.30
N VAL A 183 3.18 -1.20 8.77
CA VAL A 183 3.20 -1.74 7.41
C VAL A 183 2.71 -0.70 6.40
N SER A 184 3.48 -0.49 5.34
CA SER A 184 3.16 0.39 4.20
C SER A 184 2.79 -0.38 2.93
N ALA A 185 3.21 -1.64 2.82
CA ALA A 185 2.93 -2.50 1.67
C ALA A 185 2.70 -3.96 2.08
N LEU A 186 1.81 -4.63 1.36
CA LEU A 186 1.47 -6.05 1.48
C LEU A 186 1.43 -6.65 0.08
N ALA A 187 1.92 -7.88 -0.06
CA ALA A 187 1.70 -8.70 -1.25
C ALA A 187 1.42 -10.14 -0.83
N VAL A 188 0.44 -10.79 -1.49
CA VAL A 188 0.09 -12.18 -1.23
C VAL A 188 -0.15 -12.93 -2.54
N LYS A 189 0.67 -13.94 -2.83
CA LYS A 189 0.57 -14.72 -4.06
C LYS A 189 1.39 -16.00 -3.94
N ASN A 190 0.99 -17.06 -4.65
CA ASN A 190 1.73 -18.32 -4.71
C ASN A 190 2.14 -18.85 -3.32
N ASN A 191 1.18 -18.84 -2.38
CA ASN A 191 1.37 -19.29 -1.00
C ASN A 191 2.39 -18.46 -0.17
N LEU A 192 2.89 -17.34 -0.70
CA LEU A 192 3.76 -16.42 0.01
C LEU A 192 3.00 -15.13 0.36
N LEU A 193 3.16 -14.69 1.60
CA LEU A 193 2.77 -13.39 2.10
C LEU A 193 4.02 -12.59 2.45
N VAL A 194 4.11 -11.35 1.95
CA VAL A 194 5.20 -10.43 2.25
C VAL A 194 4.61 -9.10 2.74
N THR A 195 5.10 -8.60 3.87
CA THR A 195 4.83 -7.24 4.34
C THR A 195 6.10 -6.39 4.28
N GLY A 196 5.91 -5.10 4.02
CA GLY A 196 6.94 -4.09 3.97
C GLY A 196 6.62 -2.95 4.92
N GLY A 197 7.58 -2.58 5.76
CA GLY A 197 7.42 -1.57 6.80
C GLY A 197 7.95 -0.18 6.43
N PHE A 198 7.68 0.78 7.32
CA PHE A 198 8.10 2.18 7.20
C PHE A 198 9.62 2.37 7.37
N HIS A 199 10.32 1.45 8.04
CA HIS A 199 11.76 1.55 8.31
C HIS A 199 12.55 0.45 7.59
N GLY A 200 12.08 0.04 6.41
CA GLY A 200 12.72 -0.95 5.54
C GLY A 200 12.54 -2.40 6.00
N GLU A 201 11.69 -2.67 6.99
CA GLU A 201 11.39 -4.03 7.44
C GLU A 201 10.72 -4.83 6.31
N ILE A 202 11.13 -6.07 6.15
CA ILE A 202 10.48 -7.05 5.27
C ILE A 202 10.19 -8.30 6.10
N ILE A 203 8.95 -8.75 6.09
CA ILE A 203 8.51 -9.96 6.82
C ILE A 203 7.79 -10.88 5.84
N CYS A 204 8.28 -12.11 5.73
CA CYS A 204 7.78 -13.12 4.81
C CYS A 204 7.22 -14.32 5.57
N LYS A 205 6.04 -14.77 5.15
CA LYS A 205 5.37 -15.96 5.67
C LYS A 205 4.86 -16.81 4.52
N PHE A 206 5.28 -18.07 4.48
CA PHE A 206 4.57 -19.09 3.71
C PHE A 206 3.28 -19.47 4.44
N LEU A 207 2.14 -19.41 3.75
CA LEU A 207 0.82 -19.57 4.36
C LEU A 207 0.53 -21.02 4.80
N ASP A 208 1.17 -22.00 4.16
CA ASP A 208 1.14 -23.42 4.51
C ASP A 208 2.10 -23.81 5.65
N ARG A 209 2.91 -22.87 6.16
CA ARG A 209 3.86 -23.11 7.25
C ARG A 209 3.46 -22.38 8.52
N GLN A 210 3.83 -22.96 9.66
CA GLN A 210 3.70 -22.30 10.95
C GLN A 210 4.78 -21.22 11.11
N GLY A 211 4.43 -20.10 11.75
CA GLY A 211 5.39 -19.04 12.08
C GLY A 211 5.82 -18.22 10.87
N ILE A 212 6.93 -17.50 11.04
CA ILE A 212 7.49 -16.56 10.08
C ILE A 212 8.68 -17.24 9.40
N SER A 213 8.71 -17.20 8.08
CA SER A 213 9.72 -17.93 7.30
C SER A 213 11.02 -17.12 7.18
N TYR A 214 10.90 -15.82 7.00
CA TYR A 214 12.03 -14.92 6.80
C TYR A 214 11.67 -13.50 7.20
N CYS A 215 12.61 -12.77 7.75
CA CYS A 215 12.48 -11.33 7.86
C CYS A 215 13.85 -10.66 7.80
N CYS A 216 13.91 -9.46 7.24
CA CYS A 216 15.16 -8.71 7.13
C CYS A 216 14.89 -7.20 7.13
N LYS A 217 15.97 -6.43 7.24
CA LYS A 217 15.95 -4.99 6.97
C LYS A 217 16.50 -4.77 5.56
N SER A 218 15.62 -4.43 4.62
CA SER A 218 15.96 -4.27 3.20
C SER A 218 16.86 -3.07 2.93
N THR A 219 16.77 -2.04 3.76
CA THR A 219 17.61 -0.85 3.73
C THR A 219 17.81 -0.29 5.14
N HIS A 220 18.95 0.36 5.36
CA HIS A 220 19.27 1.07 6.60
C HIS A 220 19.05 2.58 6.50
N ASP A 221 18.50 3.04 5.38
CA ASP A 221 18.11 4.44 5.20
C ASP A 221 17.02 4.82 6.22
N ASP A 222 17.15 5.99 6.85
CA ASP A 222 16.17 6.50 7.82
C ASP A 222 14.80 6.73 7.16
N ASN A 223 14.78 6.99 5.85
CA ASN A 223 13.59 7.06 5.03
C ASN A 223 13.42 5.74 4.23
N GLY A 224 13.51 4.61 4.92
CA GLY A 224 13.51 3.27 4.33
C GLY A 224 12.13 2.72 3.92
N ILE A 225 11.07 3.55 3.88
CA ILE A 225 9.68 3.11 3.68
C ILE A 225 9.56 2.18 2.49
N THR A 226 8.91 1.04 2.68
CA THR A 226 8.62 0.12 1.58
C THR A 226 7.43 0.64 0.77
N ASN A 227 7.70 1.06 -0.47
CA ASN A 227 6.73 1.69 -1.35
C ASN A 227 5.84 0.66 -2.05
N SER A 228 6.42 -0.46 -2.48
CA SER A 228 5.68 -1.51 -3.17
C SER A 228 6.32 -2.88 -3.02
N LEU A 229 5.48 -3.91 -3.14
CA LEU A 229 5.83 -5.31 -3.13
C LEU A 229 5.11 -6.01 -4.29
N GLU A 230 5.84 -6.81 -5.07
CA GLU A 230 5.26 -7.64 -6.12
C GLU A 230 5.90 -9.03 -6.09
N ILE A 231 5.07 -10.07 -5.94
CA ILE A 231 5.50 -11.46 -5.94
C ILE A 231 5.40 -12.03 -7.36
N TYR A 232 6.45 -12.69 -7.82
CA TYR A 232 6.52 -13.27 -9.15
C TYR A 232 7.32 -14.57 -9.18
N GLU A 233 7.08 -15.38 -10.20
CA GLU A 233 7.88 -16.57 -10.48
C GLU A 233 8.75 -16.32 -11.70
N LYS A 234 10.01 -16.74 -11.63
CA LYS A 234 10.89 -16.77 -12.80
C LYS A 234 10.48 -17.92 -13.72
N PRO A 235 10.89 -17.92 -15.01
CA PRO A 235 10.65 -19.06 -15.91
C PRO A 235 11.23 -20.40 -15.40
N SER A 236 12.20 -20.36 -14.49
CA SER A 236 12.74 -21.53 -13.78
C SER A 236 11.76 -22.15 -12.78
N GLY A 237 10.68 -21.46 -12.43
CA GLY A 237 9.77 -21.81 -11.33
C GLY A 237 10.20 -21.26 -9.97
N SER A 238 11.35 -20.58 -9.88
CA SER A 238 11.80 -20.03 -8.61
C SER A 238 10.93 -18.84 -8.19
N LEU A 239 10.54 -18.82 -6.92
CA LEU A 239 9.69 -17.78 -6.35
C LEU A 239 10.53 -16.59 -5.91
N HIS A 240 10.11 -15.40 -6.32
CA HIS A 240 10.78 -14.15 -6.02
C HIS A 240 9.77 -13.07 -5.60
N PHE A 241 10.28 -12.01 -4.99
CA PHE A 241 9.52 -10.76 -4.89
C PHE A 241 10.42 -9.55 -5.11
N LEU A 242 9.84 -8.49 -5.66
CA LEU A 242 10.45 -7.18 -5.75
C LEU A 242 9.98 -6.32 -4.59
N ALA A 243 10.89 -5.63 -3.92
CA ALA A 243 10.57 -4.55 -2.98
C ALA A 243 11.17 -3.24 -3.48
N SER A 244 10.34 -2.21 -3.63
CA SER A 244 10.82 -0.84 -3.82
C SER A 244 10.75 -0.08 -2.50
N ASN A 245 11.76 0.75 -2.24
CA ASN A 245 11.82 1.56 -1.04
C ASN A 245 12.01 3.04 -1.39
N ASN A 246 11.73 3.90 -0.42
CA ASN A 246 11.88 5.34 -0.55
C ASN A 246 13.35 5.79 -0.67
N ASP A 247 14.29 4.89 -0.43
CA ASP A 247 15.73 5.07 -0.64
C ASP A 247 16.17 4.99 -2.11
N CYS A 248 15.23 5.05 -3.06
CA CYS A 248 15.44 4.92 -4.51
C CYS A 248 15.96 3.53 -4.95
N GLY A 249 15.88 2.52 -4.08
CA GLY A 249 16.24 1.13 -4.37
C GLY A 249 15.05 0.27 -4.77
N VAL A 250 15.28 -0.65 -5.72
CA VAL A 250 14.41 -1.79 -6.01
C VAL A 250 15.23 -3.06 -5.86
N ARG A 251 14.78 -3.96 -4.99
CA ARG A 251 15.50 -5.17 -4.58
C ARG A 251 14.74 -6.41 -5.01
N ASP A 252 15.44 -7.35 -5.65
CA ASP A 252 14.91 -8.66 -6.03
C ASP A 252 15.34 -9.69 -4.99
N PHE A 253 14.36 -10.28 -4.31
CA PHE A 253 14.56 -11.30 -3.29
C PHE A 253 14.30 -12.69 -3.88
N ASP A 254 15.28 -13.57 -3.72
CA ASP A 254 15.19 -15.00 -4.04
C ASP A 254 14.65 -15.75 -2.81
N MET A 255 13.46 -16.35 -2.93
CA MET A 255 12.80 -17.04 -1.81
C MET A 255 13.21 -18.50 -1.65
N GLU A 256 14.01 -19.05 -2.57
CA GLU A 256 14.66 -20.35 -2.37
C GLU A 256 15.90 -20.19 -1.50
N LYS A 257 16.61 -19.07 -1.66
CA LYS A 257 17.86 -18.77 -0.95
C LYS A 257 17.71 -17.76 0.18
N PHE A 258 16.54 -17.15 0.31
CA PHE A 258 16.21 -16.14 1.31
C PHE A 258 17.20 -14.96 1.33
N GLN A 259 17.53 -14.42 0.15
CA GLN A 259 18.52 -13.35 0.02
C GLN A 259 18.16 -12.38 -1.10
N ILE A 260 18.70 -11.17 -1.00
CA ILE A 260 18.69 -10.20 -2.09
C ILE A 260 19.64 -10.70 -3.18
N CYS A 261 19.13 -10.91 -4.39
CA CYS A 261 19.93 -11.33 -5.54
C CYS A 261 20.24 -10.18 -6.49
N ASN A 262 19.42 -9.13 -6.53
CA ASN A 262 19.69 -7.91 -7.29
C ASN A 262 19.28 -6.66 -6.49
N ASN A 263 20.00 -5.57 -6.70
CA ASN A 263 19.68 -4.25 -6.18
C ASN A 263 19.84 -3.22 -7.30
N PHE A 264 18.72 -2.63 -7.71
CA PHE A 264 18.66 -1.60 -8.74
C PHE A 264 18.46 -0.24 -8.07
N ARG A 265 19.26 0.75 -8.47
CA ARG A 265 19.13 2.13 -7.98
C ARG A 265 18.58 3.01 -9.08
N PHE A 266 17.63 3.85 -8.70
CA PHE A 266 17.03 4.86 -9.57
C PHE A 266 17.36 6.25 -9.04
N ALA A 267 17.13 7.28 -9.85
CA ALA A 267 17.36 8.66 -9.44
C ALA A 267 16.24 9.20 -8.51
N TRP A 268 15.18 8.41 -8.27
CA TRP A 268 14.04 8.77 -7.44
C TRP A 268 13.41 7.51 -6.79
N PRO A 269 12.60 7.69 -5.74
CA PRO A 269 11.82 6.62 -5.13
C PRO A 269 10.84 5.97 -6.11
N VAL A 270 10.88 4.64 -6.20
CA VAL A 270 9.99 3.91 -7.11
C VAL A 270 8.68 3.56 -6.39
N ASN A 271 7.58 4.13 -6.87
CA ASN A 271 6.21 3.77 -6.45
C ASN A 271 5.54 2.96 -7.56
N VAL A 272 4.78 1.93 -7.18
CA VAL A 272 4.15 1.03 -8.15
C VAL A 272 2.71 0.76 -7.76
N LYS A 273 1.82 0.73 -8.76
CA LYS A 273 0.58 -0.05 -8.69
C LYS A 273 0.67 -1.22 -9.66
N SER A 274 0.48 -2.44 -9.15
CA SER A 274 0.33 -3.60 -10.01
C SER A 274 -1.00 -3.47 -10.78
N SER A 275 -0.94 -3.65 -12.09
CA SER A 275 -2.12 -3.96 -12.90
C SER A 275 -2.06 -5.44 -13.25
N ALA A 276 -3.22 -6.06 -13.51
CA ALA A 276 -3.37 -7.50 -13.74
C ALA A 276 -2.52 -8.09 -14.88
N SER A 277 -1.76 -7.28 -15.62
CA SER A 277 -0.85 -7.74 -16.69
C SER A 277 0.42 -6.90 -16.84
N SER A 278 0.66 -5.89 -15.99
CA SER A 278 1.82 -4.99 -16.10
C SER A 278 2.13 -4.29 -14.78
N LEU A 279 3.41 -4.20 -14.45
CA LEU A 279 3.96 -3.32 -13.42
C LEU A 279 3.85 -1.88 -13.94
N ILE A 280 2.94 -1.07 -13.39
CA ILE A 280 2.89 0.36 -13.72
C ILE A 280 3.68 1.10 -12.63
N VAL A 281 4.89 1.49 -12.99
CA VAL A 281 5.73 2.39 -12.19
C VAL A 281 5.24 3.80 -12.41
N TYR A 282 4.88 4.50 -11.33
CA TYR A 282 4.60 5.93 -11.38
C TYR A 282 5.81 6.70 -10.85
N PHE A 283 6.11 7.82 -11.51
CA PHE A 283 7.19 8.75 -11.20
C PHE A 283 6.63 9.89 -10.33
#